data_AF-A0A4V6TE88-F1
#
_entry.id   AF-A0A4V6TE88-F1
#
_cell.length_a   1.000
_cell.length_b   1.000
_cell.length_c   1.000
_cell.angle_alpha   90.00
_cell.angle_beta   90.00
_cell.angle_gamma   90.00
#
_symmetry.space_group_name_H-M   'P 1'
#
loop_
_entity.id
_entity.type
_entity.pdbx_description
1 polymer ?
#
loop_
_entity_poly.entity_id
_entity_poly.type
_entity_poly.pdbx_seq_one_letter_code
_entity_poly.pdbx_strand_id
1 'polypeptide(L)'
;MTRSLSILRLPPHTPTNIIMRSAIVLSALAGVALAEHRSLIGRDGTCKPQPAGSGPVASPDTVEAFFAIPELQTLSTSAPTPDGYTSAFTGLNASLNANKYMGLWTLTSYDTIGCASLCDKTTGCEAFNMYSERDPTLDPNASNCANPASLTNYKCTLWGAGVSADQAKNFGQWRDNFQVVITGSNAYNKVPAPCTVPGYDGPTQLGGAINAPLDANRHDTYMGVRVYPFNEDQEYDPTACATACTSQTAYNKGHPAKDGSYQTCRFFNSWVQSKNGVAYEVHCGLYNQTWSPQYATNYGQYQGSNRITVSRSYSYTLSEVSA
;
A
#
# COMPACT_ATOMS: atom_id res chain seq x y z
N MET A 1 38.91 38.00 10.14
CA MET A 1 39.28 39.44 10.11
C MET A 1 38.43 40.11 9.03
N THR A 2 37.32 40.74 9.45
CA THR A 2 37.08 42.20 9.36
C THR A 2 36.91 42.69 7.91
N ARG A 3 35.66 42.83 7.44
CA ARG A 3 34.89 44.10 7.32
C ARG A 3 35.62 45.19 6.52
N SER A 4 35.02 45.65 5.42
CA SER A 4 34.60 47.06 5.33
C SER A 4 33.59 47.31 4.21
N LEU A 5 32.52 48.00 4.61
CA LEU A 5 31.57 48.75 3.77
C LEU A 5 32.29 49.92 3.10
N SER A 6 31.80 50.36 1.93
CA SER A 6 31.83 51.78 1.56
C SER A 6 30.70 52.13 0.58
N ILE A 7 29.98 53.17 0.97
CA ILE A 7 28.82 53.85 0.36
C ILE A 7 29.33 54.77 -0.75
N LEU A 8 28.59 54.98 -1.85
CA LEU A 8 28.62 56.23 -2.63
C LEU A 8 27.37 56.38 -3.51
N ARG A 9 26.42 57.24 -3.11
CA ARG A 9 26.00 58.52 -3.73
C ARG A 9 25.56 58.47 -5.21
N LEU A 10 24.29 58.83 -5.41
CA LEU A 10 23.65 59.17 -6.69
C LEU A 10 24.21 60.48 -7.29
N PRO A 11 24.30 60.59 -8.63
CA PRO A 11 24.45 61.88 -9.32
C PRO A 11 23.10 62.48 -9.79
N PRO A 12 23.03 63.80 -10.05
CA PRO A 12 21.80 64.53 -10.35
C PRO A 12 21.46 64.59 -11.86
N HIS A 13 20.18 64.85 -12.12
CA HIS A 13 19.56 65.03 -13.44
C HIS A 13 20.11 66.19 -14.27
N THR A 14 20.22 65.96 -15.59
CA THR A 14 20.18 66.98 -16.65
C THR A 14 18.88 66.82 -17.48
N PRO A 15 18.24 67.92 -17.92
CA PRO A 15 17.02 67.86 -18.71
C PRO A 15 17.31 68.11 -20.20
N THR A 16 16.69 67.33 -21.09
CA THR A 16 16.52 67.74 -22.49
C THR A 16 15.17 67.26 -23.03
N ASN A 17 14.34 68.24 -23.37
CA ASN A 17 13.05 68.14 -24.06
C ASN A 17 13.18 67.43 -25.42
N ILE A 18 12.12 66.73 -25.86
CA ILE A 18 11.56 66.84 -27.23
C ILE A 18 10.09 66.35 -27.26
N ILE A 19 9.20 67.34 -27.44
CA ILE A 19 8.06 67.42 -28.38
C ILE A 19 6.96 66.32 -28.37
N MET A 20 5.88 66.68 -27.66
CA MET A 20 4.51 66.91 -28.15
C MET A 20 3.82 65.86 -29.07
N ARG A 21 2.67 65.35 -28.58
CA ARG A 21 1.42 65.24 -29.36
C ARG A 21 0.23 65.15 -28.40
N SER A 22 -0.65 66.14 -28.49
CA SER A 22 -1.90 66.26 -27.71
C SER A 22 -3.02 65.38 -28.27
N ALA A 23 -3.77 64.73 -27.38
CA ALA A 23 -5.19 64.36 -27.52
C ALA A 23 -5.75 64.14 -26.10
N ILE A 24 -6.55 65.07 -25.57
CA ILE A 24 -8.03 65.02 -25.52
C ILE A 24 -8.57 64.06 -24.43
N VAL A 25 -9.13 64.69 -23.38
CA VAL A 25 -10.45 64.40 -22.73
C VAL A 25 -10.56 63.69 -21.37
N LEU A 26 -11.31 64.42 -20.51
CA LEU A 26 -12.22 64.09 -19.40
C LEU A 26 -11.69 63.44 -18.11
N SER A 27 -11.61 64.30 -17.09
CA SER A 27 -12.15 64.14 -15.73
C SER A 27 -12.47 62.72 -15.25
N ALA A 28 -11.57 62.17 -14.43
CA ALA A 28 -11.86 61.01 -13.59
C ALA A 28 -12.66 61.44 -12.34
N LEU A 29 -13.94 61.14 -12.33
CA LEU A 29 -14.72 61.01 -11.09
C LEU A 29 -14.19 59.78 -10.35
N ALA A 30 -13.65 59.98 -9.14
CA ALA A 30 -13.25 58.91 -8.25
C ALA A 30 -14.49 58.15 -7.76
N GLY A 31 -14.86 57.08 -8.45
CA GLY A 31 -15.79 56.07 -7.95
C GLY A 31 -15.08 55.21 -6.91
N VAL A 32 -15.54 55.27 -5.66
CA VAL A 32 -15.14 54.32 -4.63
C VAL A 32 -15.77 52.98 -5.00
N ALA A 33 -15.02 52.12 -5.66
CA ALA A 33 -15.43 50.74 -5.89
C ALA A 33 -15.40 50.01 -4.54
N LEU A 34 -16.57 49.85 -3.91
CA LEU A 34 -16.75 48.84 -2.88
C LEU A 34 -16.46 47.48 -3.54
N ALA A 35 -15.40 46.80 -3.11
CA ALA A 35 -15.13 45.44 -3.51
C ALA A 35 -16.31 44.57 -3.06
N GLU A 36 -17.11 44.08 -4.02
CA GLU A 36 -18.11 43.06 -3.75
C GLU A 36 -17.40 41.84 -3.16
N HIS A 37 -17.82 41.45 -1.96
CA HIS A 37 -17.40 40.21 -1.34
C HIS A 37 -17.90 39.08 -2.24
N ARG A 38 -17.02 38.51 -3.09
CA ARG A 38 -17.39 37.34 -3.91
C ARG A 38 -17.97 36.29 -2.97
N SER A 39 -19.25 35.97 -3.17
CA SER A 39 -19.88 34.86 -2.45
C SER A 39 -19.07 33.61 -2.77
N LEU A 40 -18.44 33.03 -1.76
CA LEU A 40 -17.85 31.71 -1.87
C LEU A 40 -19.03 30.74 -1.91
N ILE A 41 -19.42 30.32 -3.12
CA ILE A 41 -20.33 29.19 -3.26
C ILE A 41 -19.55 27.98 -2.75
N GLY A 42 -20.09 27.32 -1.70
CA GLY A 42 -19.53 26.07 -1.20
C GLY A 42 -19.41 25.08 -2.36
N ARG A 43 -18.32 24.31 -2.41
CA ARG A 43 -18.23 23.21 -3.36
C ARG A 43 -19.34 22.21 -3.02
N ASP A 44 -20.35 22.16 -3.86
CA ASP A 44 -21.46 21.21 -3.78
C ASP A 44 -21.22 20.06 -4.77
N GLY A 45 -21.84 18.91 -4.54
CA GLY A 45 -21.70 17.78 -5.44
C GLY A 45 -22.44 17.98 -6.77
N THR A 46 -22.23 17.03 -7.67
CA THR A 46 -22.61 17.16 -9.08
C THR A 46 -23.80 16.31 -9.51
N CYS A 47 -24.37 15.51 -8.61
CA CYS A 47 -25.34 14.45 -8.92
C CYS A 47 -24.89 13.46 -10.00
N LYS A 48 -23.58 13.39 -10.27
CA LYS A 48 -23.05 12.42 -11.23
C LYS A 48 -23.06 11.01 -10.62
N PRO A 49 -23.36 9.97 -11.41
CA PRO A 49 -23.26 8.59 -10.97
C PRO A 49 -21.87 8.28 -10.39
N GLN A 50 -21.88 7.61 -9.23
CA GLN A 50 -20.69 7.02 -8.63
C GLN A 50 -20.45 5.62 -9.22
N PRO A 51 -19.22 5.08 -9.14
CA PRO A 51 -18.97 3.69 -9.46
C PRO A 51 -19.88 2.76 -8.67
N ALA A 52 -20.36 1.68 -9.32
CA ALA A 52 -21.23 0.71 -8.68
C ALA A 52 -20.53 0.02 -7.49
N GLY A 53 -21.29 -0.19 -6.41
CA GLY A 53 -20.85 -0.99 -5.27
C GLY A 53 -20.87 -2.48 -5.59
N SER A 54 -20.24 -3.26 -4.72
CA SER A 54 -20.16 -4.73 -4.87
C SER A 54 -20.78 -5.50 -3.70
N GLY A 55 -21.27 -4.81 -2.66
CA GLY A 55 -21.92 -5.43 -1.52
C GLY A 55 -23.44 -5.33 -1.53
N PRO A 56 -24.12 -6.01 -0.59
CA PRO A 56 -25.57 -5.93 -0.41
C PRO A 56 -26.01 -4.50 -0.05
N VAL A 57 -27.18 -4.09 -0.52
CA VAL A 57 -27.79 -2.79 -0.18
C VAL A 57 -28.90 -3.02 0.85
N ALA A 58 -29.00 -2.13 1.82
CA ALA A 58 -30.02 -2.23 2.87
C ALA A 58 -31.44 -2.08 2.31
N SER A 59 -32.39 -2.80 2.90
CA SER A 59 -33.83 -2.64 2.63
C SER A 59 -34.59 -2.68 3.97
N PRO A 60 -35.16 -1.54 4.43
CA PRO A 60 -35.16 -0.22 3.79
C PRO A 60 -33.76 0.41 3.70
N ASP A 61 -33.55 1.35 2.77
CA ASP A 61 -32.25 2.00 2.56
C ASP A 61 -32.00 3.10 3.62
N THR A 62 -31.75 2.68 4.86
CA THR A 62 -31.38 3.55 5.99
C THR A 62 -30.04 3.16 6.59
N VAL A 63 -29.48 4.04 7.42
CA VAL A 63 -28.24 3.78 8.15
C VAL A 63 -28.40 2.62 9.14
N GLU A 64 -29.52 2.58 9.85
CA GLU A 64 -29.83 1.53 10.83
C GLU A 64 -29.96 0.18 10.13
N ALA A 65 -30.65 0.13 8.99
CA ALA A 65 -30.80 -1.08 8.20
C ALA A 65 -29.46 -1.55 7.58
N PHE A 66 -28.57 -0.62 7.20
CA PHE A 66 -27.23 -0.94 6.74
C PHE A 66 -26.38 -1.61 7.82
N PHE A 67 -26.38 -1.08 9.05
CA PHE A 67 -25.71 -1.71 10.18
C PHE A 67 -26.29 -3.10 10.50
N ALA A 68 -27.58 -3.30 10.25
CA ALA A 68 -28.29 -4.54 10.50
C ALA A 68 -28.11 -5.61 9.40
N ILE A 69 -27.39 -5.36 8.30
CA ILE A 69 -27.17 -6.36 7.24
C ILE A 69 -26.35 -7.54 7.80
N PRO A 70 -26.93 -8.75 7.94
CA PRO A 70 -26.23 -9.88 8.55
C PRO A 70 -25.02 -10.35 7.73
N GLU A 71 -25.10 -10.20 6.41
CA GLU A 71 -24.03 -10.56 5.49
C GLU A 71 -22.74 -9.76 5.76
N LEU A 72 -22.84 -8.44 6.00
CA LEU A 72 -21.66 -7.61 6.27
C LEU A 72 -20.97 -7.99 7.60
N GLN A 73 -21.77 -8.33 8.62
CA GLN A 73 -21.25 -8.83 9.89
C GLN A 73 -20.59 -10.21 9.73
N THR A 74 -21.22 -11.09 8.93
CA THR A 74 -20.70 -12.43 8.65
C THR A 74 -19.39 -12.37 7.87
N LEU A 75 -19.29 -11.51 6.87
CA LEU A 75 -18.06 -11.32 6.09
C LEU A 75 -16.91 -10.87 6.98
N SER A 76 -17.15 -9.88 7.84
CA SER A 76 -16.13 -9.37 8.78
C SER A 76 -15.71 -10.43 9.81
N THR A 77 -16.65 -11.14 10.41
CA THR A 77 -16.34 -12.13 11.47
C THR A 77 -15.77 -13.45 10.94
N SER A 78 -16.10 -13.83 9.71
CA SER A 78 -15.58 -15.05 9.07
C SER A 78 -14.34 -14.83 8.20
N ALA A 79 -13.93 -13.58 7.98
CA ALA A 79 -12.75 -13.27 7.18
C ALA A 79 -11.49 -13.89 7.80
N PRO A 80 -10.68 -14.63 7.01
CA PRO A 80 -9.46 -15.22 7.50
C PRO A 80 -8.46 -14.13 7.87
N THR A 81 -7.66 -14.39 8.90
CA THR A 81 -6.44 -13.62 9.14
C THR A 81 -5.41 -14.07 8.10
N PRO A 82 -4.89 -13.17 7.24
CA PRO A 82 -3.89 -13.57 6.25
C PRO A 82 -2.58 -14.01 6.92
N ASP A 83 -1.90 -15.02 6.38
CA ASP A 83 -0.57 -15.40 6.88
C ASP A 83 0.39 -14.21 6.83
N GLY A 84 1.22 -14.08 7.87
CA GLY A 84 2.11 -12.93 8.05
C GLY A 84 1.44 -11.74 8.71
N TYR A 85 0.20 -11.90 9.20
CA TYR A 85 -0.51 -10.86 9.92
C TYR A 85 -1.15 -11.38 11.21
N THR A 86 -1.39 -10.46 12.14
CA THR A 86 -2.18 -10.67 13.35
C THR A 86 -3.37 -9.71 13.35
N SER A 87 -4.55 -10.18 13.76
CA SER A 87 -5.71 -9.30 13.94
C SER A 87 -5.45 -8.28 15.04
N ALA A 88 -5.68 -7.00 14.72
CA ALA A 88 -5.69 -5.89 15.68
C ALA A 88 -7.09 -5.68 16.26
N PHE A 89 -8.12 -5.84 15.42
CA PHE A 89 -9.53 -5.87 15.80
C PHE A 89 -10.39 -6.40 14.65
N THR A 90 -11.62 -6.80 14.98
CA THR A 90 -12.62 -7.33 14.04
C THR A 90 -13.98 -6.70 14.34
N GLY A 91 -14.77 -6.42 13.30
CA GLY A 91 -16.20 -6.12 13.42
C GLY A 91 -16.57 -4.74 13.98
N LEU A 92 -15.69 -3.73 13.89
CA LEU A 92 -16.01 -2.38 14.38
C LEU A 92 -16.86 -1.57 13.38
N ASN A 93 -17.61 -0.60 13.90
CA ASN A 93 -18.43 0.34 13.11
C ASN A 93 -17.68 1.66 12.79
N ALA A 94 -16.37 1.55 12.60
CA ALA A 94 -15.50 2.66 12.22
C ALA A 94 -14.26 2.14 11.51
N SER A 95 -13.77 2.86 10.50
CA SER A 95 -12.46 2.61 9.92
C SER A 95 -11.37 3.33 10.71
N LEU A 96 -10.12 3.01 10.38
CA LEU A 96 -8.96 3.61 11.01
C LEU A 96 -8.85 5.11 10.72
N ASN A 97 -8.53 5.85 11.78
CA ASN A 97 -7.96 7.19 11.75
C ASN A 97 -6.61 7.11 12.47
N ALA A 98 -5.56 6.81 11.71
CA ALA A 98 -4.21 6.57 12.24
C ALA A 98 -3.16 7.42 11.51
N ASN A 99 -1.90 7.31 11.94
CA ASN A 99 -0.78 7.94 11.24
C ASN A 99 -0.33 7.07 10.07
N LYS A 100 0.40 7.68 9.11
CA LYS A 100 1.04 6.98 7.99
C LYS A 100 0.05 6.27 7.05
N TYR A 101 -1.10 6.89 6.77
CA TYR A 101 -2.00 6.43 5.71
C TYR A 101 -1.26 6.38 4.37
N MET A 102 -1.38 5.26 3.65
CA MET A 102 -0.66 5.00 2.41
C MET A 102 -1.57 4.92 1.18
N GLY A 103 -2.88 4.77 1.37
CA GLY A 103 -3.84 4.72 0.27
C GLY A 103 -5.08 3.90 0.58
N LEU A 104 -6.02 3.92 -0.37
CA LEU A 104 -7.29 3.20 -0.34
C LEU A 104 -7.53 2.52 -1.68
N TRP A 105 -8.05 1.30 -1.60
CA TRP A 105 -8.51 0.49 -2.72
C TRP A 105 -9.95 0.08 -2.46
N THR A 106 -10.81 0.22 -3.47
CA THR A 106 -12.15 -0.36 -3.45
C THR A 106 -12.09 -1.73 -4.11
N LEU A 107 -12.48 -2.77 -3.36
CA LEU A 107 -12.47 -4.17 -3.79
C LEU A 107 -13.87 -4.60 -4.20
N THR A 108 -13.94 -5.66 -5.01
CA THR A 108 -15.21 -6.26 -5.45
C THR A 108 -15.79 -7.27 -4.46
N SER A 109 -15.05 -7.59 -3.40
CA SER A 109 -15.50 -8.45 -2.30
C SER A 109 -14.79 -8.05 -1.00
N TYR A 110 -15.29 -8.55 0.14
CA TYR A 110 -14.61 -8.44 1.42
C TYR A 110 -13.44 -9.44 1.47
N ASP A 111 -12.27 -9.02 0.97
CA ASP A 111 -11.11 -9.89 0.74
C ASP A 111 -9.88 -9.44 1.54
N THR A 112 -9.73 -9.97 2.75
CA THR A 112 -8.59 -9.68 3.64
C THR A 112 -7.26 -10.19 3.07
N ILE A 113 -7.27 -11.31 2.34
CA ILE A 113 -6.08 -11.86 1.67
C ILE A 113 -5.63 -10.94 0.53
N GLY A 114 -6.58 -10.39 -0.22
CA GLY A 114 -6.33 -9.36 -1.24
C GLY A 114 -5.76 -8.08 -0.65
N CYS A 115 -6.33 -7.60 0.45
CA CYS A 115 -5.82 -6.41 1.12
C CYS A 115 -4.41 -6.60 1.69
N ALA A 116 -4.12 -7.77 2.30
CA ALA A 116 -2.76 -8.15 2.70
C ALA A 116 -1.80 -8.20 1.52
N SER A 117 -2.22 -8.78 0.39
CA SER A 117 -1.39 -8.82 -0.83
C SER A 117 -1.05 -7.41 -1.35
N LEU A 118 -1.95 -6.44 -1.19
CA LEU A 118 -1.66 -5.03 -1.51
C LEU A 118 -0.66 -4.42 -0.53
N CYS A 119 -0.78 -4.73 0.76
CA CYS A 119 0.16 -4.28 1.79
C CYS A 119 1.56 -4.86 1.56
N ASP A 120 1.69 -6.17 1.30
CA ASP A 120 2.98 -6.81 1.06
C ASP A 120 3.72 -6.20 -0.13
N LYS A 121 3.01 -5.90 -1.22
CA LYS A 121 3.55 -5.22 -2.41
C LYS A 121 3.97 -3.77 -2.15
N THR A 122 3.45 -3.15 -1.09
CA THR A 122 3.67 -1.74 -0.81
C THR A 122 4.82 -1.57 0.17
N THR A 123 5.96 -1.09 -0.32
CA THR A 123 7.14 -0.84 0.52
C THR A 123 6.79 0.05 1.71
N GLY A 124 7.11 -0.43 2.92
CA GLY A 124 6.85 0.27 4.18
C GLY A 124 5.43 0.14 4.71
N CYS A 125 4.58 -0.70 4.12
CA CYS A 125 3.28 -1.04 4.69
C CYS A 125 3.44 -2.04 5.85
N GLU A 126 2.87 -1.67 7.00
CA GLU A 126 2.96 -2.41 8.26
C GLU A 126 1.59 -2.90 8.74
N ALA A 127 0.50 -2.33 8.23
CA ALA A 127 -0.85 -2.72 8.58
C ALA A 127 -1.86 -2.39 7.49
N PHE A 128 -3.02 -3.03 7.56
CA PHE A 128 -4.16 -2.70 6.71
C PHE A 128 -5.49 -2.74 7.47
N ASN A 129 -6.50 -2.05 6.95
CA ASN A 129 -7.87 -2.10 7.44
C ASN A 129 -8.84 -2.36 6.29
N MET A 130 -9.68 -3.39 6.49
CA MET A 130 -10.71 -3.84 5.58
C MET A 130 -12.08 -3.52 6.18
N TYR A 131 -12.96 -2.85 5.44
CA TYR A 131 -14.28 -2.48 5.95
C TYR A 131 -15.34 -2.35 4.85
N SER A 132 -16.61 -2.38 5.24
CA SER A 132 -17.75 -2.08 4.38
C SER A 132 -18.21 -0.65 4.60
N GLU A 133 -18.44 0.09 3.53
CA GLU A 133 -18.86 1.50 3.57
C GLU A 133 -20.16 1.68 2.78
N ARG A 134 -21.14 2.34 3.42
CA ARG A 134 -22.37 2.80 2.76
C ARG A 134 -22.05 4.09 2.02
N ASP A 135 -21.99 4.00 0.71
CA ASP A 135 -21.68 5.12 -0.17
C ASP A 135 -22.92 5.52 -0.99
N PRO A 136 -23.03 6.77 -1.47
CA PRO A 136 -24.14 7.19 -2.30
C PRO A 136 -23.95 6.74 -3.76
N THR A 137 -25.04 6.39 -4.44
CA THR A 137 -25.03 6.05 -5.89
C THR A 137 -24.78 7.26 -6.79
N LEU A 138 -25.03 8.47 -6.31
CA LEU A 138 -24.76 9.73 -6.97
C LEU A 138 -23.85 10.59 -6.08
N ASP A 139 -23.06 11.48 -6.65
CA ASP A 139 -22.38 12.55 -5.89
C ASP A 139 -23.41 13.51 -5.27
N PRO A 140 -23.72 13.43 -3.96
CA PRO A 140 -24.86 14.14 -3.38
C PRO A 140 -24.71 15.65 -3.53
N ASN A 141 -25.83 16.33 -3.76
CA ASN A 141 -25.88 17.78 -3.80
C ASN A 141 -27.19 18.30 -3.19
N ALA A 142 -27.21 19.53 -2.71
CA ALA A 142 -28.36 20.05 -1.97
C ALA A 142 -29.66 20.19 -2.79
N SER A 143 -29.56 20.31 -4.12
CA SER A 143 -30.67 20.72 -4.99
C SER A 143 -31.49 19.56 -5.56
N ASN A 144 -30.80 18.53 -6.09
CA ASN A 144 -31.42 17.52 -6.94
C ASN A 144 -31.17 16.09 -6.45
N CYS A 145 -30.18 15.87 -5.60
CA CYS A 145 -29.82 14.54 -5.11
C CYS A 145 -29.23 14.58 -3.68
N ALA A 146 -29.90 15.28 -2.75
CA ALA A 146 -29.35 15.48 -1.40
C ALA A 146 -29.19 14.18 -0.60
N ASN A 147 -30.03 13.18 -0.88
CA ASN A 147 -29.96 11.84 -0.28
C ASN A 147 -30.29 10.78 -1.33
N PRO A 148 -29.35 10.44 -2.24
CA PRO A 148 -29.58 9.43 -3.26
C PRO A 148 -29.63 8.03 -2.65
N ALA A 149 -30.05 7.03 -3.43
CA ALA A 149 -29.95 5.63 -3.02
C ALA A 149 -28.51 5.24 -2.68
N SER A 150 -28.31 4.32 -1.74
CA SER A 150 -26.99 3.84 -1.35
C SER A 150 -26.51 2.65 -2.17
N LEU A 151 -25.20 2.43 -2.07
CA LEU A 151 -24.49 1.25 -2.50
C LEU A 151 -23.50 0.85 -1.40
N THR A 152 -22.98 -0.38 -1.48
CA THR A 152 -22.00 -0.88 -0.52
C THR A 152 -20.66 -1.13 -1.19
N ASN A 153 -19.62 -0.50 -0.65
CA ASN A 153 -18.24 -0.66 -1.08
C ASN A 153 -17.42 -1.42 -0.05
N TYR A 154 -16.54 -2.31 -0.51
CA TYR A 154 -15.52 -2.93 0.33
C TYR A 154 -14.22 -2.14 0.18
N LYS A 155 -13.72 -1.55 1.25
CA LYS A 155 -12.54 -0.68 1.24
C LYS A 155 -11.36 -1.32 1.96
N CYS A 156 -10.22 -1.37 1.28
CA CYS A 156 -8.93 -1.76 1.81
C CYS A 156 -8.08 -0.49 1.97
N THR A 157 -7.61 -0.20 3.18
CA THR A 157 -6.70 0.92 3.44
C THR A 157 -5.37 0.40 3.98
N LEU A 158 -4.27 1.03 3.56
CA LEU A 158 -2.92 0.64 3.96
C LEU A 158 -2.28 1.67 4.88
N TRP A 159 -1.46 1.19 5.81
CA TRP A 159 -0.88 2.00 6.87
C TRP A 159 0.60 1.63 7.07
N GLY A 160 1.46 2.63 7.14
CA GLY A 160 2.91 2.46 7.31
C GLY A 160 3.36 2.40 8.77
N ALA A 161 2.45 2.06 9.67
CA ALA A 161 2.70 1.83 11.08
C ALA A 161 1.65 0.84 11.62
N GLY A 162 1.99 0.17 12.72
CA GLY A 162 1.04 -0.68 13.43
C GLY A 162 -0.20 0.08 13.90
N VAL A 163 -1.32 -0.64 13.96
CA VAL A 163 -2.66 -0.11 14.24
C VAL A 163 -3.34 -0.88 15.38
N SER A 164 -4.36 -0.28 15.98
CA SER A 164 -5.09 -0.79 17.14
C SER A 164 -6.57 -0.37 17.10
N ALA A 165 -7.40 -1.03 17.91
CA ALA A 165 -8.83 -0.73 18.02
C ALA A 165 -9.11 0.72 18.41
N ASP A 166 -8.27 1.32 19.26
CA ASP A 166 -8.42 2.70 19.72
C ASP A 166 -8.33 3.73 18.58
N GLN A 167 -7.78 3.34 17.43
CA GLN A 167 -7.68 4.20 16.24
C GLN A 167 -8.88 4.07 15.30
N ALA A 168 -9.83 3.17 15.57
CA ALA A 168 -11.08 3.05 14.80
C ALA A 168 -12.04 4.22 15.15
N LYS A 169 -11.73 5.41 14.64
CA LYS A 169 -12.45 6.66 14.95
C LYS A 169 -13.08 7.33 13.74
N ASN A 170 -12.89 6.78 12.53
CA ASN A 170 -13.57 7.28 11.35
C ASN A 170 -14.92 6.58 11.20
N PHE A 171 -15.99 7.24 11.64
CA PHE A 171 -17.37 6.73 11.59
C PHE A 171 -18.08 7.03 10.26
N GLY A 172 -17.36 7.57 9.28
CA GLY A 172 -17.91 8.12 8.05
C GLY A 172 -18.18 9.62 8.16
N GLN A 173 -19.00 10.13 7.24
CA GLN A 173 -19.23 11.57 7.10
C GLN A 173 -20.61 11.87 6.50
N TRP A 174 -21.05 13.11 6.66
CA TRP A 174 -22.20 13.63 5.94
C TRP A 174 -21.78 14.18 4.56
N ARG A 175 -22.58 13.87 3.53
CA ARG A 175 -22.50 14.43 2.18
C ARG A 175 -23.90 14.93 1.84
N ASP A 176 -24.14 16.23 2.03
CA ASP A 176 -25.49 16.79 2.15
C ASP A 176 -26.36 16.00 3.15
N ASN A 177 -27.51 15.49 2.71
CA ASN A 177 -28.43 14.73 3.54
C ASN A 177 -28.13 13.22 3.51
N PHE A 178 -27.08 12.79 2.80
CA PHE A 178 -26.63 11.41 2.80
C PHE A 178 -25.58 11.17 3.88
N GLN A 179 -25.82 10.19 4.75
CA GLN A 179 -24.85 9.76 5.74
C GLN A 179 -24.04 8.55 5.22
N VAL A 180 -22.74 8.77 5.02
CA VAL A 180 -21.76 7.70 4.82
C VAL A 180 -21.47 7.09 6.18
N VAL A 181 -21.57 5.76 6.28
CA VAL A 181 -21.29 5.01 7.50
C VAL A 181 -20.46 3.77 7.20
N ILE A 182 -19.74 3.28 8.19
CA ILE A 182 -18.78 2.17 8.06
C ILE A 182 -19.14 1.04 9.02
N THR A 183 -19.12 -0.20 8.56
CA THR A 183 -19.32 -1.40 9.39
C THR A 183 -18.42 -2.55 8.97
N GLY A 184 -18.39 -3.61 9.79
CA GLY A 184 -17.59 -4.80 9.53
C GLY A 184 -16.10 -4.47 9.38
N SER A 185 -15.58 -3.54 10.17
CA SER A 185 -14.20 -3.06 10.06
C SER A 185 -13.25 -4.01 10.78
N ASN A 186 -12.30 -4.58 10.05
CA ASN A 186 -11.21 -5.42 10.56
C ASN A 186 -9.88 -4.75 10.28
N ALA A 187 -8.95 -4.79 11.22
CA ALA A 187 -7.58 -4.34 10.98
C ALA A 187 -6.57 -5.41 11.36
N TYR A 188 -5.46 -5.42 10.64
CA TYR A 188 -4.43 -6.44 10.77
C TYR A 188 -3.05 -5.79 10.74
N ASN A 189 -2.19 -6.19 11.67
CA ASN A 189 -0.80 -5.79 11.74
C ASN A 189 0.07 -6.87 11.12
N LYS A 190 1.06 -6.48 10.34
CA LYS A 190 2.07 -7.40 9.83
C LYS A 190 2.89 -7.96 10.99
N VAL A 191 3.20 -9.25 10.95
CA VAL A 191 4.12 -9.85 11.92
C VAL A 191 5.53 -9.31 11.70
N PRO A 192 6.34 -9.14 12.76
CA PRO A 192 7.72 -8.67 12.63
C PRO A 192 8.55 -9.52 11.66
N ALA A 193 9.58 -8.89 11.11
CA ALA A 193 10.57 -9.59 10.29
C ALA A 193 11.20 -10.76 11.08
N PRO A 194 11.57 -11.85 10.40
CA PRO A 194 12.27 -12.99 11.01
C PRO A 194 13.65 -12.57 11.55
N CYS A 195 14.28 -13.50 12.28
CA CYS A 195 15.64 -13.30 12.78
C CYS A 195 16.68 -13.16 11.66
N THR A 196 17.79 -12.49 11.98
CA THR A 196 18.99 -12.47 11.14
C THR A 196 19.60 -13.86 11.08
N VAL A 197 20.18 -14.24 9.94
CA VAL A 197 20.86 -15.53 9.78
C VAL A 197 22.38 -15.34 9.81
N PRO A 198 23.14 -16.06 10.66
CA PRO A 198 24.59 -15.97 10.67
C PRO A 198 25.24 -16.23 9.31
N GLY A 199 26.18 -15.35 8.91
CA GLY A 199 26.87 -15.43 7.61
C GLY A 199 26.09 -14.85 6.44
N TYR A 200 24.93 -14.23 6.70
CA TYR A 200 24.14 -13.54 5.69
C TYR A 200 23.75 -12.13 6.14
N ASP A 201 23.78 -11.20 5.20
CA ASP A 201 23.20 -9.87 5.33
C ASP A 201 21.69 -9.96 5.06
N GLY A 202 20.88 -9.30 5.90
CA GLY A 202 19.42 -9.35 5.88
C GLY A 202 18.83 -9.54 7.28
N PRO A 203 17.50 -9.76 7.41
CA PRO A 203 16.52 -9.87 6.32
C PRO A 203 16.26 -8.56 5.59
N THR A 204 16.12 -8.64 4.27
CA THR A 204 15.49 -7.58 3.47
C THR A 204 14.07 -7.99 3.12
N GLN A 205 13.08 -7.20 3.53
CA GLN A 205 11.67 -7.47 3.21
C GLN A 205 11.40 -7.31 1.71
N LEU A 206 10.68 -8.26 1.15
CA LEU A 206 10.26 -8.28 -0.25
C LEU A 206 8.74 -8.30 -0.35
N GLY A 207 8.19 -7.67 -1.41
CA GLY A 207 6.75 -7.67 -1.63
C GLY A 207 6.19 -8.93 -2.30
N GLY A 208 7.07 -9.83 -2.72
CA GLY A 208 6.75 -11.10 -3.37
C GLY A 208 7.99 -11.99 -3.45
N ALA A 209 7.89 -13.14 -4.09
CA ALA A 209 9.03 -13.99 -4.37
C ALA A 209 9.83 -13.46 -5.58
N ILE A 210 11.13 -13.74 -5.62
CA ILE A 210 12.02 -13.28 -6.69
C ILE A 210 11.68 -14.00 -8.00
N ASN A 211 11.36 -13.20 -9.02
CA ASN A 211 11.32 -13.63 -10.41
C ASN A 211 12.57 -13.07 -11.11
N ALA A 212 13.67 -13.81 -10.99
CA ALA A 212 14.98 -13.37 -11.46
C ALA A 212 15.03 -13.32 -13.01
N PRO A 213 15.50 -12.22 -13.62
CA PRO A 213 15.90 -12.25 -15.01
C PRO A 213 17.24 -12.98 -15.18
N LEU A 214 17.70 -13.07 -16.43
CA LEU A 214 19.09 -13.47 -16.69
C LEU A 214 20.05 -12.39 -16.15
N ASP A 215 21.28 -12.79 -15.83
CA ASP A 215 22.33 -11.86 -15.44
C ASP A 215 22.81 -10.96 -16.61
N ALA A 216 23.76 -10.07 -16.33
CA ALA A 216 24.32 -9.17 -17.34
C ALA A 216 25.01 -9.88 -18.52
N ASN A 217 25.42 -11.14 -18.33
CA ASN A 217 26.02 -11.99 -19.35
C ASN A 217 25.00 -12.92 -20.03
N ARG A 218 23.71 -12.77 -19.72
CA ARG A 218 22.59 -13.60 -20.19
C ARG A 218 22.65 -15.04 -19.69
N HIS A 219 23.20 -15.27 -18.50
CA HIS A 219 23.17 -16.55 -17.83
C HIS A 219 22.06 -16.61 -16.78
N ASP A 220 21.50 -17.81 -16.60
CA ASP A 220 20.59 -18.05 -15.49
C ASP A 220 21.37 -18.10 -14.18
N THR A 221 20.78 -17.49 -13.16
CA THR A 221 21.34 -17.39 -11.82
C THR A 221 20.61 -18.28 -10.83
N TYR A 222 19.43 -18.77 -11.21
CA TYR A 222 18.57 -19.58 -10.39
C TYR A 222 19.15 -20.99 -10.25
N MET A 223 19.32 -21.42 -9.01
CA MET A 223 19.90 -22.71 -8.65
C MET A 223 18.84 -23.73 -8.22
N GLY A 224 17.57 -23.38 -8.38
CA GLY A 224 16.42 -24.17 -7.94
C GLY A 224 15.80 -23.68 -6.64
N VAL A 225 14.68 -24.30 -6.28
CA VAL A 225 13.94 -24.05 -5.05
C VAL A 225 14.07 -25.26 -4.11
N ARG A 226 14.12 -25.02 -2.81
CA ARG A 226 13.83 -26.04 -1.79
C ARG A 226 12.52 -25.70 -1.11
N VAL A 227 11.73 -26.72 -0.85
CA VAL A 227 10.38 -26.58 -0.29
C VAL A 227 10.31 -27.41 0.98
N TYR A 228 9.79 -26.80 2.04
CA TYR A 228 9.62 -27.41 3.35
C TYR A 228 8.15 -27.28 3.76
N PRO A 229 7.53 -28.35 4.30
CA PRO A 229 6.19 -28.26 4.88
C PRO A 229 6.14 -27.16 5.95
N PHE A 230 5.04 -26.41 5.97
CA PHE A 230 4.84 -25.33 6.91
C PHE A 230 3.36 -25.24 7.31
N ASN A 231 3.06 -24.72 8.49
CA ASN A 231 1.72 -24.30 8.89
C ASN A 231 1.81 -23.04 9.75
N GLU A 232 0.68 -22.36 9.95
CA GLU A 232 0.63 -21.05 10.61
C GLU A 232 1.04 -21.05 12.09
N ASP A 233 1.00 -22.21 12.76
CA ASP A 233 1.45 -22.36 14.15
C ASP A 233 2.98 -22.52 14.26
N GLN A 234 3.66 -22.78 13.14
CA GLN A 234 5.12 -22.91 13.11
C GLN A 234 5.77 -21.53 13.02
N GLU A 235 6.86 -21.37 13.78
CA GLU A 235 7.71 -20.20 13.63
C GLU A 235 8.33 -20.19 12.22
N TYR A 236 8.23 -19.05 11.56
CA TYR A 236 8.83 -18.86 10.24
C TYR A 236 10.34 -18.66 10.38
N ASP A 237 11.10 -19.72 10.08
CA ASP A 237 12.55 -19.76 10.24
C ASP A 237 13.30 -19.83 8.89
N PRO A 238 13.98 -18.75 8.47
CA PRO A 238 14.77 -18.70 7.23
C PRO A 238 16.09 -19.48 7.29
N THR A 239 16.53 -19.99 8.45
CA THR A 239 17.80 -20.72 8.58
C THR A 239 17.81 -22.03 7.78
N ALA A 240 16.64 -22.63 7.53
CA ALA A 240 16.49 -23.76 6.61
C ALA A 240 16.92 -23.40 5.18
N CYS A 241 16.60 -22.20 4.71
CA CYS A 241 17.00 -21.72 3.38
C CYS A 241 18.50 -21.42 3.30
N ALA A 242 19.10 -20.91 4.39
CA ALA A 242 20.55 -20.70 4.46
C ALA A 242 21.32 -22.03 4.44
N THR A 243 20.82 -23.03 5.17
CA THR A 243 21.35 -24.40 5.14
C THR A 243 21.24 -25.00 3.74
N ALA A 244 20.11 -24.81 3.06
CA ALA A 244 19.94 -25.23 1.68
C ALA A 244 20.93 -24.54 0.72
N CYS A 245 21.11 -23.22 0.88
CA CYS A 245 22.05 -22.43 0.08
C CYS A 245 23.51 -22.91 0.28
N THR A 246 23.92 -23.12 1.52
CA THR A 246 25.25 -23.67 1.87
C THR A 246 25.45 -25.07 1.29
N SER A 247 24.45 -25.94 1.43
CA SER A 247 24.49 -27.32 0.92
C SER A 247 24.56 -27.35 -0.61
N GLN A 248 23.86 -26.44 -1.28
CA GLN A 248 23.91 -26.31 -2.75
C GLN A 248 25.31 -25.89 -3.22
N THR A 249 25.95 -24.94 -2.52
CA THR A 249 27.35 -24.56 -2.81
C THR A 249 28.30 -25.75 -2.64
N ALA A 250 28.18 -26.50 -1.54
CA ALA A 250 29.01 -27.67 -1.29
C ALA A 250 28.84 -28.75 -2.36
N TYR A 251 27.59 -29.02 -2.76
CA TYR A 251 27.29 -29.95 -3.84
C TYR A 251 27.94 -29.51 -5.15
N ASN A 252 27.79 -28.25 -5.54
CA ASN A 252 28.38 -27.72 -6.78
C ASN A 252 29.90 -27.78 -6.77
N LYS A 253 30.53 -27.49 -5.63
CA LYS A 253 31.99 -27.61 -5.48
C LYS A 253 32.48 -29.05 -5.65
N GLY A 254 31.69 -30.04 -5.19
CA GLY A 254 31.97 -31.46 -5.42
C GLY A 254 31.68 -31.95 -6.84
N HIS A 255 30.91 -31.18 -7.62
CA HIS A 255 30.51 -31.50 -8.99
C HIS A 255 30.79 -30.30 -9.93
N PRO A 256 32.06 -29.87 -10.07
CA PRO A 256 32.40 -28.71 -10.88
C PRO A 256 32.19 -28.98 -12.38
N ALA A 257 32.14 -27.92 -13.17
CA ALA A 257 32.23 -27.98 -14.62
C ALA A 257 33.60 -28.54 -15.06
N LYS A 258 33.73 -28.86 -16.36
CA LYS A 258 34.95 -29.45 -16.93
C LYS A 258 36.19 -28.57 -16.76
N ASP A 259 36.00 -27.26 -16.67
CA ASP A 259 37.06 -26.28 -16.43
C ASP A 259 37.38 -26.08 -14.93
N GLY A 260 36.72 -26.84 -14.04
CA GLY A 260 36.88 -26.75 -12.59
C GLY A 260 36.04 -25.65 -11.94
N SER A 261 35.30 -24.84 -12.71
CA SER A 261 34.43 -23.80 -12.16
C SER A 261 33.17 -24.39 -11.52
N TYR A 262 32.62 -23.72 -10.51
CA TYR A 262 31.37 -24.10 -9.88
C TYR A 262 30.60 -22.86 -9.41
N GLN A 263 29.27 -22.98 -9.34
CA GLN A 263 28.43 -21.90 -8.84
C GLN A 263 28.31 -21.94 -7.32
N THR A 264 28.42 -20.78 -6.69
CA THR A 264 28.16 -20.59 -5.25
C THR A 264 26.79 -19.97 -5.07
N CYS A 265 25.98 -20.49 -4.15
CA CYS A 265 24.74 -19.83 -3.75
C CYS A 265 25.09 -18.58 -2.92
N ARG A 266 24.81 -17.40 -3.47
CA ARG A 266 25.15 -16.09 -2.88
C ARG A 266 23.95 -15.35 -2.32
N PHE A 267 22.75 -15.79 -2.65
CA PHE A 267 21.51 -15.13 -2.27
C PHE A 267 20.41 -16.17 -2.18
N PHE A 268 19.54 -16.02 -1.20
CA PHE A 268 18.28 -16.75 -1.18
C PHE A 268 17.12 -15.83 -0.86
N ASN A 269 15.98 -16.16 -1.46
CA ASN A 269 14.68 -15.62 -1.07
C ASN A 269 13.91 -16.73 -0.37
N SER A 270 13.52 -16.48 0.87
CA SER A 270 12.60 -17.33 1.63
C SER A 270 11.21 -16.70 1.63
N TRP A 271 10.16 -17.49 1.41
CA TRP A 271 8.77 -17.03 1.49
C TRP A 271 7.82 -18.14 1.89
N VAL A 272 6.65 -17.78 2.40
CA VAL A 272 5.55 -18.71 2.67
C VAL A 272 4.59 -18.73 1.48
N GLN A 273 4.18 -19.93 1.06
CA GLN A 273 3.04 -20.12 0.16
C GLN A 273 1.80 -20.50 0.96
N SER A 274 0.70 -19.83 0.64
CA SER A 274 -0.61 -20.10 1.22
C SER A 274 -1.61 -20.43 0.13
N LYS A 275 -2.54 -21.35 0.44
CA LYS A 275 -3.65 -21.75 -0.43
C LYS A 275 -4.94 -21.33 0.23
N ASN A 276 -5.70 -20.46 -0.43
CA ASN A 276 -6.95 -19.89 0.09
C ASN A 276 -6.79 -19.28 1.49
N GLY A 277 -5.64 -18.65 1.76
CA GLY A 277 -5.31 -18.02 3.04
C GLY A 277 -4.60 -18.95 4.03
N VAL A 278 -4.58 -20.26 3.81
CA VAL A 278 -3.94 -21.22 4.71
C VAL A 278 -2.50 -21.49 4.26
N ALA A 279 -1.54 -21.15 5.11
CA ALA A 279 -0.12 -21.43 4.88
C ALA A 279 0.16 -22.94 4.85
N TYR A 280 0.96 -23.41 3.89
CA TYR A 280 1.25 -24.86 3.76
C TYR A 280 2.73 -25.20 3.48
N GLU A 281 3.51 -24.26 2.95
CA GLU A 281 4.93 -24.51 2.62
C GLU A 281 5.78 -23.25 2.79
N VAL A 282 7.02 -23.43 3.24
CA VAL A 282 8.11 -22.46 3.09
C VAL A 282 8.93 -22.84 1.88
N HIS A 283 9.19 -21.87 1.02
CA HIS A 283 9.98 -22.01 -0.19
C HIS A 283 11.29 -21.22 -0.06
N CYS A 284 12.36 -21.78 -0.59
CA CYS A 284 13.70 -21.22 -0.59
C CYS A 284 14.23 -21.16 -2.02
N GLY A 285 14.05 -20.03 -2.69
CA GLY A 285 14.64 -19.78 -4.01
C GLY A 285 16.12 -19.45 -3.85
N LEU A 286 16.99 -20.23 -4.48
CA LEU A 286 18.44 -20.12 -4.36
C LEU A 286 19.04 -19.51 -5.62
N TYR A 287 19.97 -18.56 -5.46
CA TYR A 287 20.56 -17.85 -6.59
C TYR A 287 22.08 -17.67 -6.41
N ASN A 288 22.80 -17.71 -7.53
CA ASN A 288 24.25 -17.51 -7.54
C ASN A 288 24.69 -16.04 -7.50
N GLN A 289 23.73 -15.11 -7.51
CA GLN A 289 23.95 -13.67 -7.36
C GLN A 289 22.81 -13.02 -6.58
N THR A 290 23.05 -11.80 -6.09
CA THR A 290 22.04 -11.00 -5.38
C THR A 290 21.04 -10.38 -6.36
N TRP A 291 19.76 -10.37 -5.96
CA TRP A 291 18.70 -9.71 -6.70
C TRP A 291 18.06 -8.57 -5.89
N SER A 292 17.82 -7.44 -6.57
CA SER A 292 17.14 -6.28 -5.99
C SER A 292 15.66 -6.58 -5.70
N PRO A 293 15.05 -5.96 -4.66
CA PRO A 293 13.62 -6.10 -4.37
C PRO A 293 12.68 -5.77 -5.53
N GLN A 294 13.12 -5.01 -6.54
CA GLN A 294 12.32 -4.75 -7.74
C GLN A 294 11.95 -6.03 -8.53
N TYR A 295 12.71 -7.11 -8.36
CA TYR A 295 12.45 -8.40 -9.00
C TYR A 295 11.53 -9.31 -8.17
N ALA A 296 11.10 -8.89 -6.97
CA ALA A 296 10.18 -9.59 -6.10
C ALA A 296 8.72 -9.49 -6.60
N THR A 297 8.49 -9.94 -7.82
CA THR A 297 7.24 -9.72 -8.57
C THR A 297 6.34 -10.96 -8.66
N ASN A 298 6.77 -12.08 -8.09
CA ASN A 298 5.94 -13.27 -7.99
C ASN A 298 5.08 -13.19 -6.71
N TYR A 299 3.79 -12.88 -6.89
CA TYR A 299 2.84 -12.71 -5.79
C TYR A 299 1.92 -13.92 -5.56
N GLY A 300 2.18 -15.02 -6.27
CA GLY A 300 1.26 -16.15 -6.39
C GLY A 300 0.35 -16.04 -7.62
N GLN A 301 -0.67 -16.90 -7.67
CA GLN A 301 -1.49 -17.16 -8.86
C GLN A 301 -2.77 -17.89 -8.49
N TYR A 302 -3.75 -17.92 -9.39
CA TYR A 302 -4.90 -18.82 -9.27
C TYR A 302 -4.60 -20.18 -9.91
N GLN A 303 -4.98 -21.26 -9.21
CA GLN A 303 -4.93 -22.63 -9.69
C GLN A 303 -6.35 -23.22 -9.62
N GLY A 304 -7.10 -23.08 -10.71
CA GLY A 304 -8.55 -23.31 -10.69
C GLY A 304 -9.24 -22.30 -9.78
N SER A 305 -10.05 -22.78 -8.83
CA SER A 305 -10.67 -21.94 -7.79
C SER A 305 -9.74 -21.61 -6.62
N ASN A 306 -8.58 -22.28 -6.52
CA ASN A 306 -7.66 -22.06 -5.41
C ASN A 306 -6.79 -20.83 -5.66
N ARG A 307 -6.75 -19.93 -4.70
CA ARG A 307 -5.83 -18.78 -4.71
C ARG A 307 -4.54 -19.17 -4.00
N ILE A 308 -3.43 -19.14 -4.73
CA ILE A 308 -2.09 -19.28 -4.16
C ILE A 308 -1.53 -17.87 -3.94
N THR A 309 -1.05 -17.59 -2.74
CA THR A 309 -0.42 -16.31 -2.39
C THR A 309 0.98 -16.52 -1.87
N VAL A 310 1.80 -15.47 -2.00
CA VAL A 310 3.12 -15.37 -1.37
C VAL A 310 3.03 -14.37 -0.22
N SER A 311 3.44 -14.78 0.97
CA SER A 311 3.54 -13.96 2.18
C SER A 311 4.92 -14.13 2.81
N ARG A 312 5.24 -13.29 3.80
CA ARG A 312 6.50 -13.35 4.57
C ARG A 312 7.74 -13.53 3.68
N SER A 313 7.83 -12.78 2.59
CA SER A 313 8.95 -12.90 1.65
C SER A 313 10.13 -12.05 2.11
N TYR A 314 11.27 -12.69 2.33
CA TYR A 314 12.51 -12.03 2.74
C TYR A 314 13.69 -12.55 1.93
N SER A 315 14.67 -11.69 1.69
CA SER A 315 15.95 -12.07 1.10
C SER A 315 17.13 -11.91 2.05
N TYR A 316 18.14 -12.72 1.76
CA TYR A 316 19.40 -12.81 2.49
C TYR A 316 20.53 -12.97 1.49
N THR A 317 21.57 -12.16 1.63
CA THR A 317 22.77 -12.19 0.79
C THR A 317 23.92 -12.76 1.60
N LEU A 318 24.67 -13.70 1.05
CA LEU A 318 25.85 -14.26 1.69
C LEU A 318 26.84 -13.12 2.00
N SER A 319 27.16 -12.91 3.27
CA SER A 319 28.07 -11.85 3.69
C SER A 319 29.46 -12.11 3.10
N GLU A 320 30.09 -11.09 2.53
CA GLU A 320 31.48 -11.22 2.14
C GLU A 320 32.35 -11.26 3.40
N VAL A 321 33.19 -12.29 3.53
CA VAL A 321 34.21 -12.30 4.57
C VAL A 321 35.18 -11.17 4.25
N SER A 322 35.25 -10.14 5.10
CA SER A 322 36.31 -9.13 4.99
C SER A 322 37.64 -9.86 5.13
N ALA A 323 38.38 -9.92 4.03
CA ALA A 323 39.73 -10.47 3.97
C ALA A 323 40.73 -9.66 4.79
#